data_AF-G2FJB9-F1
#
_entry.id   AF-G2FJB9-F1
#
_cell.length_a   1.000
_cell.length_b   1.000
_cell.length_c   1.000
_cell.angle_alpha   90.00
_cell.angle_beta   90.00
_cell.angle_gamma   90.00
#
_symmetry.space_group_name_H-M   'P 1'
#
loop_
_entity.id
_entity.type
_entity.pdbx_description
1 polymer ?
#
loop_
_entity_poly.entity_id
_entity_poly.type
_entity_poly.pdbx_seq_one_letter_code
_entity_poly.pdbx_strand_id
1 'polypeptide(L)'
;MKREIIQGSCWDYANAVYNRAGYPNRNGQRITIFKGKKSGPYAAIALIEPGDFLYYINHSYYDVEHSAIFIEWIDIQRSTALMLSYGGEHRKAPARYRPYDLSSVYRIIRAN
;
A
#
# COMPACT_ATOMS: atom_id res chain seq x y z
N MET A 1 7.79 -21.62 -8.81
CA MET A 1 6.75 -20.64 -8.40
C MET A 1 6.15 -19.98 -9.63
N LYS A 2 4.84 -20.12 -9.87
CA LYS A 2 4.15 -19.37 -10.93
C LYS A 2 3.95 -17.92 -10.44
N ARG A 3 4.51 -16.95 -11.15
CA ARG A 3 4.23 -15.52 -10.92
C ARG A 3 2.86 -15.23 -11.54
N GLU A 4 1.86 -14.97 -10.71
CA GLU A 4 0.51 -14.63 -11.16
C GLU A 4 0.40 -13.12 -11.37
N ILE A 5 -0.24 -12.72 -12.46
CA ILE A 5 -0.56 -11.31 -12.74
C ILE A 5 -1.98 -11.08 -12.25
N ILE A 6 -2.14 -10.28 -11.20
CA ILE A 6 -3.44 -9.77 -10.78
C ILE A 6 -3.77 -8.61 -11.73
N GLN A 7 -4.70 -8.83 -12.65
CA GLN A 7 -5.17 -7.78 -13.54
C GLN A 7 -6.00 -6.77 -12.75
N GLY A 8 -5.75 -5.48 -12.98
CA GLY A 8 -6.46 -4.40 -12.30
C GLY A 8 -5.55 -3.22 -11.94
N SER A 9 -6.03 -2.42 -11.00
CA SER A 9 -5.33 -1.31 -10.38
C SER A 9 -4.34 -1.77 -9.29
N CYS A 10 -3.56 -0.84 -8.76
CA CYS A 10 -2.74 -1.08 -7.57
C CYS A 10 -3.57 -1.55 -6.36
N TRP A 11 -4.79 -1.02 -6.24
CA TRP A 11 -5.72 -1.39 -5.18
C TRP A 11 -6.20 -2.83 -5.31
N ASP A 12 -6.54 -3.29 -6.52
CA ASP A 12 -7.00 -4.66 -6.75
C ASP A 12 -5.94 -5.69 -6.31
N TYR A 13 -4.68 -5.39 -6.60
CA TYR A 13 -3.56 -6.21 -6.17
C TYR A 13 -3.46 -6.29 -4.63
N ALA A 14 -3.39 -5.15 -3.94
CA ALA A 14 -3.24 -5.13 -2.49
C ALA A 14 -4.47 -5.71 -1.77
N ASN A 15 -5.67 -5.49 -2.32
CA ASN A 15 -6.90 -6.10 -1.85
C ASN A 15 -6.86 -7.64 -2.00
N ALA A 16 -6.36 -8.14 -3.13
CA ALA A 16 -6.20 -9.57 -3.35
C ALA A 16 -5.15 -10.20 -2.42
N VAL A 17 -4.05 -9.49 -2.11
CA VAL A 17 -3.07 -9.93 -1.09
C VAL A 17 -3.76 -10.14 0.25
N TYR A 18 -4.51 -9.14 0.73
CA TYR A 18 -5.25 -9.27 2.00
C TYR A 18 -6.29 -10.40 1.97
N ASN A 19 -7.06 -10.53 0.88
CA ASN A 19 -8.03 -11.62 0.74
C ASN A 19 -7.36 -12.99 0.86
N ARG A 20 -6.22 -13.19 0.20
CA ARG A 20 -5.45 -14.44 0.21
C ARG A 20 -4.77 -14.70 1.55
N ALA A 21 -4.43 -13.64 2.28
CA ALA A 21 -3.91 -13.72 3.64
C ALA A 21 -4.99 -14.04 4.70
N GLY A 22 -6.26 -14.19 4.31
CA GLY A 22 -7.35 -14.52 5.23
C GLY A 22 -8.08 -13.30 5.80
N TYR A 23 -7.75 -12.08 5.34
CA TYR A 23 -8.36 -10.83 5.79
C TYR A 23 -9.22 -10.21 4.69
N PRO A 24 -10.38 -10.78 4.34
CA PRO A 24 -11.21 -10.21 3.29
C PRO A 24 -11.79 -8.86 3.71
N ASN A 25 -12.19 -8.03 2.73
CA ASN A 25 -12.82 -6.73 3.01
C ASN A 25 -14.30 -6.90 3.46
N ARG A 26 -14.52 -7.66 4.53
CA ARG A 26 -15.83 -7.95 5.14
C ARG A 26 -15.66 -8.39 6.59
N ASN A 27 -16.75 -8.39 7.35
CA ASN A 27 -16.83 -8.99 8.69
C ASN A 27 -15.77 -8.46 9.70
N GLY A 28 -15.35 -7.20 9.58
CA GLY A 28 -14.40 -6.59 10.52
C GLY A 28 -12.98 -7.17 10.52
N GLN A 29 -12.61 -7.95 9.50
CA GLN A 29 -11.28 -8.56 9.34
C GLN A 29 -10.18 -7.54 8.96
N ARG A 30 -10.58 -6.29 8.72
CA ARG A 30 -9.70 -5.16 8.47
C ARG A 30 -10.16 -3.98 9.30
N ILE A 31 -9.22 -3.30 9.95
CA ILE A 31 -9.45 -2.07 10.70
C ILE A 31 -8.78 -0.89 10.00
N THR A 32 -9.37 0.29 10.14
CA THR A 32 -8.77 1.54 9.66
C THR A 32 -8.02 2.17 10.81
N ILE A 33 -6.69 2.21 10.74
CA ILE A 33 -5.83 2.83 11.76
C ILE A 33 -5.80 4.35 11.58
N PHE A 34 -5.76 4.80 10.32
CA PHE A 34 -5.77 6.23 9.99
C PHE A 34 -6.57 6.48 8.71
N LYS A 35 -7.28 7.61 8.67
CA LYS A 35 -7.99 8.10 7.49
C LYS A 35 -7.97 9.63 7.43
N GLY A 36 -7.15 10.15 6.54
CA GLY A 36 -7.10 11.57 6.15
C GLY A 36 -7.69 11.81 4.76
N LYS A 37 -7.52 13.04 4.27
CA LYS A 37 -7.78 13.41 2.87
C LYS A 37 -6.50 13.24 2.04
N LYS A 38 -6.64 13.11 0.72
CA LYS A 38 -5.49 13.09 -0.21
C LYS A 38 -4.62 14.34 -0.14
N SER A 39 -5.20 15.47 0.25
CA SER A 39 -4.51 16.74 0.46
C SER A 39 -3.95 16.91 1.89
N GLY A 40 -3.99 15.85 2.70
CA GLY A 40 -3.61 15.88 4.10
C GLY A 40 -4.74 16.31 5.07
N PRO A 41 -4.48 16.28 6.38
CA PRO A 41 -3.21 15.87 7.01
C PRO A 41 -2.89 14.40 6.76
N TYR A 42 -1.60 14.08 6.65
CA TYR A 42 -1.09 12.73 6.42
C TYR A 42 -0.85 12.00 7.75
N ALA A 43 -0.76 10.68 7.68
CA ALA A 43 -0.54 9.82 8.83
C ALA A 43 0.84 10.10 9.45
N ALA A 44 0.93 10.01 10.78
CA ALA A 44 2.24 9.94 11.43
C ALA A 44 2.92 8.62 11.04
N ILE A 45 4.19 8.68 10.60
CA ILE A 45 4.96 7.51 10.15
C ILE A 45 5.05 6.41 11.22
N ALA A 46 5.01 6.78 12.50
CA ALA A 46 5.02 5.85 13.63
C ALA A 46 3.76 4.97 13.74
N LEU A 47 2.69 5.29 13.00
CA LEU A 47 1.49 4.46 12.95
C LEU A 47 1.59 3.29 11.96
N ILE A 48 2.59 3.32 11.06
CA ILE A 48 2.73 2.33 9.98
C ILE A 48 3.47 1.10 10.49
N GLU A 49 2.89 -0.08 10.24
CA GLU A 49 3.45 -1.38 10.64
C GLU A 49 3.58 -2.34 9.45
N PRO A 50 4.54 -3.29 9.49
CA PRO A 50 4.66 -4.36 8.50
C PRO A 50 3.32 -5.05 8.18
N GLY A 51 3.01 -5.15 6.89
CA GLY A 51 1.76 -5.75 6.40
C GLY A 51 0.63 -4.74 6.20
N ASP A 52 0.76 -3.48 6.64
CA ASP A 52 -0.28 -2.47 6.41
C ASP A 52 -0.54 -2.23 4.93
N PHE A 53 -1.83 -2.12 4.60
CA PHE A 53 -2.31 -1.69 3.31
C PHE A 53 -2.45 -0.17 3.32
N LEU A 54 -1.49 0.47 2.65
CA LEU A 54 -1.36 1.91 2.61
C LEU A 54 -2.00 2.49 1.36
N TYR A 55 -2.56 3.69 1.53
CA TYR A 55 -2.89 4.59 0.43
C TYR A 55 -2.08 5.87 0.60
N TYR A 56 -1.39 6.28 -0.46
CA TYR A 56 -0.45 7.40 -0.44
C TYR A 56 -0.38 8.10 -1.79
N ILE A 57 0.19 9.31 -1.81
CA ILE A 57 0.51 10.03 -3.04
C ILE A 57 1.89 9.57 -3.54
N ASN A 58 1.96 9.10 -4.78
CA ASN A 58 3.21 8.66 -5.38
C ASN A 58 3.96 9.84 -6.01
N HIS A 59 4.82 10.47 -5.22
CA HIS A 59 5.65 11.60 -5.67
C HIS A 59 6.65 11.24 -6.77
N SER A 60 6.98 9.97 -6.94
CA SER A 60 7.85 9.50 -8.04
C SER A 60 7.09 9.24 -9.34
N TYR A 61 5.76 9.41 -9.36
CA TYR A 61 4.93 9.19 -10.54
C TYR A 61 3.75 10.15 -10.55
N TYR A 62 3.95 11.34 -11.10
CA TYR A 62 2.90 12.34 -11.39
C TYR A 62 2.01 12.73 -10.19
N ASP A 63 2.48 12.55 -8.95
CA ASP A 63 1.73 12.86 -7.73
C ASP A 63 0.31 12.23 -7.69
N VAL A 64 0.17 11.03 -8.25
CA VAL A 64 -1.13 10.33 -8.29
C VAL A 64 -1.33 9.44 -7.06
N GLU A 65 -2.59 9.10 -6.79
CA GLU A 65 -2.94 8.09 -5.79
C GLU A 65 -2.29 6.75 -6.13
N HIS A 66 -1.75 6.12 -5.09
CA HIS A 66 -1.25 4.76 -5.17
C HIS A 66 -1.55 3.98 -3.89
N SER A 67 -1.58 2.66 -4.02
CA SER A 67 -1.84 1.78 -2.88
C SER A 67 -1.02 0.50 -2.97
N ALA A 68 -0.48 0.08 -1.84
CA ALA A 68 0.49 -1.03 -1.76
C ALA A 68 0.58 -1.57 -0.33
N ILE A 69 1.32 -2.68 -0.17
CA ILE A 69 1.56 -3.30 1.14
C ILE A 69 2.92 -2.84 1.67
N PHE A 70 2.94 -2.30 2.89
CA PHE A 70 4.16 -1.93 3.57
C PHE A 70 4.93 -3.16 4.05
N ILE A 71 6.23 -3.21 3.78
CA ILE A 71 7.10 -4.31 4.19
C ILE A 71 8.00 -3.88 5.34
N GLU A 72 8.83 -2.88 5.10
CA GLU A 72 9.77 -2.35 6.09
C GLU A 72 10.27 -0.95 5.71
N TRP A 73 10.78 -0.21 6.68
CA TRP A 73 11.49 1.04 6.43
C TRP A 73 12.87 0.77 5.86
N ILE A 74 13.23 1.48 4.78
CA ILE A 74 14.61 1.52 4.28
C ILE A 74 15.35 2.67 4.96
N ASP A 75 14.69 3.83 5.06
CA ASP A 75 15.17 5.00 5.79
C ASP A 75 13.96 5.74 6.37
N ILE A 76 13.73 5.57 7.66
CA ILE A 76 12.59 6.17 8.36
C ILE A 76 12.71 7.70 8.45
N GLN A 77 13.93 8.25 8.50
CA GLN A 77 14.15 9.71 8.58
C GLN A 77 13.76 10.39 7.28
N ARG A 78 13.94 9.70 6.15
CA ARG A 78 13.50 10.13 4.81
C ARG A 78 12.12 9.62 4.41
N SER A 79 11.38 8.99 5.33
CA SER A 79 10.09 8.34 5.04
C SER A 79 10.14 7.40 3.84
N THR A 80 11.28 6.74 3.59
CA THR A 80 11.46 5.84 2.45
C THR A 80 11.32 4.39 2.91
N ALA A 81 10.43 3.65 2.26
CA ALA A 81 10.09 2.27 2.66
C ALA A 81 10.07 1.32 1.48
N LEU A 82 10.34 0.04 1.77
CA LEU A 82 10.12 -1.05 0.83
C LEU A 82 8.63 -1.39 0.81
N MET A 83 8.02 -1.31 -0.36
CA MET A 83 6.62 -1.66 -0.58
C MET A 83 6.52 -2.85 -1.53
N LEU A 84 5.60 -3.76 -1.25
CA LEU A 84 5.11 -4.74 -2.23
C LEU A 84 4.00 -4.08 -3.05
N SER A 85 4.34 -3.71 -4.28
CA SER A 85 3.58 -2.78 -5.09
C SER A 85 3.34 -3.33 -6.50
N TYR A 86 2.15 -3.08 -7.03
CA TYR A 86 1.79 -3.35 -8.41
C TYR A 86 1.45 -2.04 -9.11
N GLY A 87 2.14 -1.75 -10.21
CA GLY A 87 2.00 -0.47 -10.91
C GLY A 87 0.68 -0.26 -11.67
N GLY A 88 -0.20 -1.26 -11.76
CA GLY A 88 -1.50 -1.14 -12.44
C GLY A 88 -1.41 -1.02 -13.97
N GLU A 89 -2.38 -0.32 -14.57
CA GLU A 89 -2.42 0.09 -15.99
C GLU A 89 -2.30 -1.06 -17.03
N HIS A 90 -2.98 -2.19 -16.82
CA HIS A 90 -2.90 -3.37 -17.70
C HIS A 90 -1.47 -3.91 -17.93
N ARG A 91 -0.52 -3.56 -17.07
CA ARG A 91 0.87 -4.01 -17.21
C ARG A 91 0.92 -5.53 -17.07
N LYS A 92 1.51 -6.20 -18.05
CA LYS A 92 1.70 -7.68 -18.03
C LYS A 92 2.87 -8.11 -17.12
N ALA A 93 3.16 -7.34 -16.08
CA ALA A 93 4.26 -7.60 -15.16
C ALA A 93 3.73 -7.96 -13.78
N PRO A 94 4.38 -8.86 -13.03
CA PRO A 94 4.00 -9.11 -11.64
C PRO A 94 4.28 -7.90 -10.75
N ALA A 95 3.67 -7.88 -9.58
CA ALA A 95 4.03 -6.98 -8.49
C ALA A 95 5.51 -7.13 -8.10
N ARG A 96 6.06 -6.07 -7.51
CA ARG A 96 7.49 -5.95 -7.21
C ARG A 96 7.69 -5.30 -5.85
N TYR A 97 8.77 -5.70 -5.19
CA TYR A 97 9.33 -4.94 -4.09
C TYR A 97 10.04 -3.72 -4.65
N ARG A 98 9.64 -2.52 -4.22
CA ARG A 98 10.28 -1.26 -4.62
C ARG A 98 10.27 -0.24 -3.49
N PRO A 99 11.29 0.63 -3.42
CA PRO A 99 11.28 1.77 -2.51
C PRO A 99 10.21 2.79 -2.94
N TYR A 100 9.53 3.36 -1.96
CA TYR A 100 8.60 4.48 -2.12
C TYR A 100 8.77 5.50 -1.00
N ASP A 101 8.49 6.76 -1.33
CA ASP A 101 8.29 7.85 -0.37
C ASP A 101 6.89 7.74 0.25
N LEU A 102 6.84 7.67 1.59
CA LEU A 102 5.61 7.54 2.38
C LEU A 102 5.29 8.80 3.20
N SER A 103 5.86 9.95 2.85
CA SER A 103 5.54 11.24 3.49
C SER A 103 4.07 11.67 3.33
N SER A 104 3.38 11.18 2.28
CA SER A 104 2.00 11.51 1.96
C SER A 104 1.02 10.33 2.09
N VAL A 105 1.17 9.50 3.13
CA VAL A 105 0.20 8.43 3.46
C VAL A 105 -1.07 9.05 4.03
N TYR A 106 -2.20 8.85 3.36
CA TYR A 106 -3.50 9.38 3.82
C TYR A 106 -4.46 8.30 4.31
N ARG A 107 -4.13 7.01 4.17
CA ARG A 107 -4.94 5.93 4.76
C ARG A 107 -4.08 4.72 5.13
N ILE A 108 -4.34 4.17 6.31
CA ILE A 108 -3.72 2.95 6.82
C ILE A 108 -4.84 1.95 7.13
N ILE A 109 -4.80 0.80 6.47
CA ILE A 109 -5.67 -0.35 6.75
C ILE A 109 -4.82 -1.49 7.29
N ARG A 110 -5.24 -2.09 8.40
CA ARG A 110 -4.55 -3.20 9.05
C ARG A 110 -5.44 -4.43 9.16
N ALA A 111 -4.83 -5.61 9.08
CA ALA A 111 -5.48 -6.87 9.42
C ALA A 111 -5.88 -6.89 10.91
N ASN A 112 -7.04 -7.46 11.23
CA ASN A 112 -7.56 -7.59 12.60
C ASN A 112 -7.48 -9.05 13.07
#